data_AF-A0A7Y4Y3E9-F1
#
_entry.id   AF-A0A7Y4Y3E9-F1
#
_cell.length_a   1.000
_cell.length_b   1.000
_cell.length_c   1.000
_cell.angle_alpha   90.00
_cell.angle_beta   90.00
_cell.angle_gamma   90.00
#
_symmetry.space_group_name_H-M   'P 1'
#
loop_
_entity.id
_entity.type
_entity.pdbx_description
1 polymer ?
#
loop_
_entity_poly.entity_id
_entity_poly.type
_entity_poly.pdbx_seq_one_letter_code
_entity_poly.pdbx_strand_id
1 'polypeptide(L)'
;MRIPTCTAVVLIAALTACTATQPQAAAAPPTDPPQASPPPPGASGKISADMVDKVSPVAAFRGLGEHFNIEIQSEGGPTADGLRHRVHLAWGMGTHEADGTLFYRDTPGPARGAPIALDGTLDTAKGKQAIRVEIVTAACTDDADVVHPQRVKIALQGESAMAGCGDLAVY
;
A
#
# COMPACT_ATOMS: atom_id res chain seq x y z
N MET A 1 8.13 -54.27 1.13
CA MET A 1 6.87 -53.62 0.72
C MET A 1 7.13 -52.98 -0.64
N ARG A 2 6.28 -53.29 -1.64
CA ARG A 2 6.57 -53.20 -3.08
C ARG A 2 6.34 -51.78 -3.64
N ILE A 3 7.24 -51.35 -4.52
CA ILE A 3 7.12 -50.18 -5.42
C ILE A 3 6.27 -50.60 -6.62
N PRO A 4 5.32 -49.78 -7.10
CA PRO A 4 4.81 -49.91 -8.46
C PRO A 4 5.34 -48.78 -9.37
N THR A 5 6.09 -49.23 -10.37
CA THR A 5 6.57 -48.50 -11.56
C THR A 5 5.49 -48.27 -12.61
N CYS A 6 5.69 -47.17 -13.36
CA CYS A 6 5.43 -46.94 -14.79
C CYS A 6 4.04 -47.22 -15.39
N THR A 7 3.48 -46.23 -16.12
CA THR A 7 3.22 -46.35 -17.57
C THR A 7 3.07 -44.96 -18.20
N ALA A 8 3.82 -44.68 -19.26
CA ALA A 8 3.67 -43.54 -20.15
C ALA A 8 2.83 -43.94 -21.37
N VAL A 9 1.96 -43.06 -21.89
CA VAL A 9 1.44 -43.15 -23.27
C VAL A 9 1.35 -41.75 -23.89
N VAL A 10 1.93 -41.67 -25.08
CA VAL A 10 2.03 -40.55 -26.04
C VAL A 10 0.86 -40.65 -27.05
N LEU A 11 0.42 -39.53 -27.65
CA LEU A 11 0.08 -39.30 -29.09
C LEU A 11 -0.97 -38.16 -29.24
N ILE A 12 -0.64 -37.00 -29.84
CA ILE A 12 -0.61 -36.59 -31.26
C ILE A 12 -1.96 -36.05 -31.83
N ALA A 13 -1.92 -34.75 -32.17
CA ALA A 13 -2.46 -33.97 -33.30
C ALA A 13 -3.88 -34.18 -33.86
N ALA A 14 -4.54 -33.05 -34.20
CA ALA A 14 -4.93 -32.72 -35.59
C ALA A 14 -5.50 -31.30 -35.72
N LEU A 15 -5.10 -30.63 -36.82
CA LEU A 15 -5.62 -29.36 -37.32
C LEU A 15 -6.99 -29.54 -37.99
N THR A 16 -7.88 -28.56 -37.81
CA THR A 16 -9.07 -28.30 -38.65
C THR A 16 -9.41 -26.82 -38.52
N ALA A 17 -9.84 -26.04 -39.50
CA ALA A 17 -9.86 -26.08 -40.96
C ALA A 17 -10.24 -24.63 -41.37
N CYS A 18 -9.71 -24.14 -42.48
CA CYS A 18 -10.05 -22.84 -43.05
C CYS A 18 -11.53 -22.76 -43.46
N THR A 19 -12.21 -21.67 -43.11
CA THR A 19 -13.36 -21.18 -43.87
C THR A 19 -13.15 -19.71 -44.21
N ALA A 20 -13.24 -19.44 -45.50
CA ALA A 20 -12.98 -18.17 -46.16
C ALA A 20 -14.00 -17.08 -45.81
N THR A 21 -13.54 -15.85 -45.69
CA THR A 21 -14.38 -14.65 -45.75
C THR A 21 -13.87 -13.73 -46.87
N GLN A 22 -14.79 -13.36 -47.76
CA GLN A 22 -14.58 -12.50 -48.94
C GLN A 22 -14.06 -11.09 -48.57
N PRO A 23 -13.39 -10.39 -49.50
CA PRO A 23 -13.02 -8.99 -49.32
C PRO A 23 -14.26 -8.11 -49.53
N GLN A 24 -14.83 -7.59 -48.43
CA GLN A 24 -15.88 -6.60 -48.50
C GLN A 24 -15.29 -5.21 -48.69
N ALA A 25 -15.85 -4.51 -49.68
CA ALA A 25 -15.45 -3.19 -50.16
C ALA A 25 -15.31 -2.15 -49.03
N ALA A 26 -14.34 -1.26 -49.25
CA ALA A 26 -14.05 -0.09 -48.43
C ALA A 26 -15.32 0.74 -48.15
N ALA A 27 -15.65 0.85 -46.87
CA ALA A 27 -16.47 1.93 -46.32
C ALA A 27 -15.53 2.88 -45.55
N ALA A 28 -15.68 4.17 -45.79
CA ALA A 28 -14.85 5.23 -45.24
C ALA A 28 -14.79 5.20 -43.70
N PRO A 29 -13.65 5.58 -43.09
CA PRO A 29 -13.54 5.64 -41.63
C PRO A 29 -14.51 6.70 -41.08
N PRO A 30 -15.26 6.40 -40.00
CA PRO A 30 -15.97 7.43 -39.25
C PRO A 30 -14.97 8.42 -38.65
N THR A 31 -15.30 9.69 -38.82
CA THR A 31 -14.61 10.87 -38.31
C THR A 31 -14.34 10.79 -36.81
N ASP A 32 -13.12 11.16 -36.43
CA ASP A 32 -12.55 11.46 -35.11
C ASP A 32 -13.33 11.11 -33.81
N PRO A 33 -12.70 10.43 -32.83
CA PRO A 33 -13.14 10.55 -31.45
C PRO A 33 -12.94 12.01 -30.99
N PRO A 34 -13.84 12.59 -30.17
CA PRO A 34 -13.63 13.93 -29.64
C PRO A 34 -12.30 13.95 -28.88
N GLN A 35 -11.36 14.77 -29.37
CA GLN A 35 -10.11 15.04 -28.66
C GLN A 35 -10.47 15.53 -27.26
N ALA A 36 -10.09 14.74 -26.25
CA ALA A 36 -10.02 15.26 -24.89
C ALA A 36 -9.01 16.41 -24.90
N SER A 37 -9.50 17.63 -24.68
CA SER A 37 -8.64 18.80 -24.54
C SER A 37 -7.55 18.52 -23.50
N PRO A 38 -6.28 18.84 -23.78
CA PRO A 38 -5.23 18.69 -22.78
C PRO A 38 -5.61 19.53 -21.55
N PRO A 39 -5.45 19.00 -20.32
CA PRO A 39 -5.73 19.77 -19.12
C PRO A 39 -4.82 21.01 -19.11
N PRO A 40 -5.35 22.17 -18.66
CA PRO A 40 -4.58 23.40 -18.66
C PRO A 40 -3.28 23.24 -17.85
N PRO A 41 -2.15 23.84 -18.29
CA PRO A 41 -0.90 23.77 -17.56
C PRO A 41 -1.10 24.39 -16.17
N GLY A 42 -0.91 23.58 -15.11
CA GLY A 42 -1.08 24.02 -13.72
C GLY A 42 -2.12 23.24 -12.91
N ALA A 43 -2.74 22.21 -13.47
CA ALA A 43 -3.54 21.25 -12.71
C ALA A 43 -2.66 20.32 -11.85
N SER A 44 -1.90 20.90 -10.90
CA SER A 44 -1.57 20.17 -9.68
C SER A 44 -2.91 19.83 -9.03
N GLY A 45 -3.24 18.55 -8.94
CA GLY A 45 -4.51 18.07 -8.36
C GLY A 45 -4.71 18.63 -6.95
N LYS A 46 -5.38 19.76 -6.86
CA LYS A 46 -5.86 20.34 -5.60
C LYS A 46 -7.00 19.44 -5.17
N ILE A 47 -6.83 18.75 -4.04
CA ILE A 47 -7.93 18.10 -3.32
C ILE A 47 -9.06 19.14 -3.22
N SER A 48 -10.24 18.81 -3.76
CA SER A 48 -11.38 19.71 -3.72
C SER A 48 -11.81 19.93 -2.26
N ALA A 49 -12.42 21.07 -1.95
CA ALA A 49 -12.76 21.42 -0.57
C ALA A 49 -13.67 20.38 0.11
N ASP A 50 -14.42 19.59 -0.66
CA ASP A 50 -15.25 18.48 -0.20
C ASP A 50 -14.49 17.17 0.08
N MET A 51 -13.20 17.11 -0.27
CA MET A 51 -12.31 15.96 -0.06
C MET A 51 -11.32 16.19 1.08
N VAL A 52 -11.13 17.45 1.49
CA VAL A 52 -10.52 17.79 2.78
C VAL A 52 -11.37 17.11 3.86
N ASP A 53 -10.71 16.40 4.78
CA ASP A 53 -11.33 15.57 5.85
C ASP A 53 -11.83 14.16 5.44
N LYS A 54 -11.78 13.79 4.16
CA LYS A 54 -12.15 12.43 3.69
C LYS A 54 -10.97 11.55 3.32
N VAL A 55 -9.79 12.15 3.16
CA VAL A 55 -8.56 11.47 2.71
C VAL A 55 -7.50 11.59 3.79
N SER A 56 -6.89 10.46 4.16
CA SER A 56 -5.80 10.48 5.13
C SER A 56 -4.55 11.10 4.51
N PRO A 57 -3.80 11.95 5.24
CA PRO A 57 -2.47 12.38 4.78
C PRO A 57 -1.49 11.22 4.65
N VAL A 58 -1.77 10.06 5.28
CA VAL A 58 -1.01 8.83 5.11
C VAL A 58 -1.75 7.94 4.12
N ALA A 59 -1.44 8.08 2.82
CA ALA A 59 -2.05 7.25 1.77
C ALA A 59 -1.55 5.79 1.85
N ALA A 60 -0.24 5.62 1.87
CA ALA A 60 0.42 4.39 2.26
C ALA A 60 1.82 4.72 2.78
N PHE A 61 2.36 3.87 3.64
CA PHE A 61 3.65 4.07 4.27
C PHE A 61 4.37 2.73 4.45
N ARG A 62 5.68 2.73 4.22
CA ARG A 62 6.58 1.62 4.53
C ARG A 62 7.68 2.12 5.44
N GLY A 63 7.90 1.43 6.56
CA GLY A 63 8.97 1.74 7.50
C GLY A 63 9.87 0.55 7.74
N LEU A 64 11.15 0.82 7.94
CA LEU A 64 12.22 -0.17 8.15
C LEU A 64 13.12 0.32 9.28
N GLY A 65 13.57 -0.60 10.12
CA GLY A 65 14.64 -0.36 11.09
C GLY A 65 15.36 -1.67 11.41
N GLU A 66 16.36 -1.59 12.29
CA GLU A 66 17.30 -2.70 12.57
C GLU A 66 16.62 -4.06 12.81
N HIS A 67 15.43 -4.07 13.42
CA HIS A 67 14.71 -5.30 13.80
C HIS A 67 13.22 -5.31 13.48
N PHE A 68 12.73 -4.39 12.64
CA PHE A 68 11.32 -4.35 12.27
C PHE A 68 11.09 -3.87 10.83
N ASN A 69 9.95 -4.28 10.28
CA ASN A 69 9.35 -3.64 9.13
C ASN A 69 7.87 -3.37 9.42
N ILE A 70 7.35 -2.27 8.88
CA ILE A 70 5.94 -1.90 9.00
C ILE A 70 5.40 -1.48 7.64
N GLU A 71 4.22 -1.98 7.29
CA GLU A 71 3.46 -1.53 6.12
C GLU A 71 2.12 -0.98 6.59
N ILE A 72 1.76 0.22 6.12
CA ILE A 72 0.50 0.89 6.45
C ILE A 72 -0.18 1.25 5.13
N GLN A 73 -1.46 0.91 5.02
CA GLN A 73 -2.29 1.20 3.84
C GLN A 73 -3.56 1.91 4.29
N SER A 74 -3.83 3.10 3.74
CA SER A 74 -5.11 3.76 3.95
C SER A 74 -6.22 2.96 3.31
N GLU A 75 -7.29 2.69 4.06
CA GLU A 75 -8.53 2.14 3.51
C GLU A 75 -9.48 3.26 3.04
N GLY A 76 -9.19 4.51 3.43
CA GLY A 76 -10.01 5.67 3.11
C GLY A 76 -11.31 5.72 3.91
N GLY A 77 -12.01 6.86 3.80
CA GLY A 77 -13.31 7.07 4.42
C GLY A 77 -13.25 7.47 5.90
N PRO A 78 -13.97 8.53 6.31
CA PRO A 78 -14.09 8.87 7.73
C PRO A 78 -14.91 7.82 8.48
N THR A 79 -14.41 7.39 9.63
CA THR A 79 -15.14 6.57 10.61
C THR A 79 -15.37 7.37 11.89
N ALA A 80 -16.13 6.82 12.84
CA ALA A 80 -16.28 7.41 14.18
C ALA A 80 -14.93 7.54 14.92
N ASP A 81 -13.94 6.71 14.56
CA ASP A 81 -12.63 6.64 15.20
C ASP A 81 -11.52 7.38 14.44
N GLY A 82 -11.84 8.02 13.31
CA GLY A 82 -10.89 8.68 12.41
C GLY A 82 -10.79 8.02 11.03
N LEU A 83 -9.73 8.32 10.29
CA LEU A 83 -9.46 7.73 8.98
C LEU A 83 -8.71 6.40 9.18
N ARG A 84 -9.25 5.32 8.61
CA ARG A 84 -8.80 3.93 8.90
C ARG A 84 -7.65 3.50 8.01
N HIS A 85 -6.73 2.75 8.59
CA HIS A 85 -5.61 2.11 7.90
C HIS A 85 -5.48 0.64 8.31
N ARG A 86 -5.11 -0.22 7.37
CA ARG A 86 -4.54 -1.52 7.70
C ARG A 86 -3.07 -1.36 7.99
N VAL A 87 -2.60 -2.12 8.97
CA VAL A 87 -1.19 -2.20 9.31
C VAL A 87 -0.75 -3.64 9.34
N HIS A 88 0.46 -3.86 8.85
CA HIS A 88 1.23 -5.09 9.02
C HIS A 88 2.54 -4.73 9.70
N LEU A 89 2.89 -5.42 10.78
CA LEU A 89 4.14 -5.21 11.51
C LEU A 89 4.84 -6.55 11.71
N ALA A 90 6.08 -6.66 11.23
CA ALA A 90 7.00 -7.72 11.64
C ALA A 90 8.12 -7.13 12.50
N TRP A 91 8.45 -7.76 13.62
CA TRP A 91 9.47 -7.28 14.55
C TRP A 91 10.26 -8.42 15.21
N GLY A 92 11.31 -8.08 15.95
CA GLY A 92 12.20 -9.06 16.58
C GLY A 92 12.99 -9.86 15.54
N MET A 93 13.43 -9.22 14.45
CA MET A 93 14.04 -9.90 13.30
C MET A 93 13.09 -10.90 12.61
N GLY A 94 11.78 -10.61 12.62
CA GLY A 94 10.75 -11.44 11.99
C GLY A 94 10.29 -12.63 12.82
N THR A 95 10.69 -12.74 14.10
CA THR A 95 10.15 -13.77 15.01
C THR A 95 8.72 -13.46 15.45
N HIS A 96 8.28 -12.22 15.26
CA HIS A 96 6.94 -11.76 15.54
C HIS A 96 6.37 -11.03 14.33
N GLU A 97 5.09 -11.26 14.09
CA GLU A 97 4.34 -10.64 13.00
C GLU A 97 2.89 -10.48 13.47
N ALA A 98 2.26 -9.36 13.10
CA ALA A 98 0.86 -9.12 13.41
C ALA A 98 0.26 -8.12 12.43
N ASP A 99 -0.99 -8.39 12.05
CA ASP A 99 -1.85 -7.46 11.34
C ASP A 99 -2.70 -6.66 12.32
N GLY A 100 -3.23 -5.53 11.86
CA GLY A 100 -4.11 -4.74 12.69
C GLY A 100 -4.76 -3.57 11.98
N THR A 101 -5.21 -2.63 12.79
CA THR A 101 -5.87 -1.41 12.34
C THR A 101 -5.30 -0.22 13.06
N LEU A 102 -4.99 0.82 12.31
CA LEU A 102 -4.60 2.13 12.81
C LEU A 102 -5.65 3.17 12.40
N PHE A 103 -5.71 4.25 13.16
CA PHE A 103 -6.57 5.38 12.89
C PHE A 103 -5.79 6.67 12.96
N TYR A 104 -5.98 7.50 11.94
CA TYR A 104 -5.56 8.89 11.93
C TYR A 104 -6.69 9.79 12.42
N ARG A 105 -6.41 10.63 13.41
CA ARG A 105 -7.44 11.46 14.09
C ARG A 105 -7.23 12.97 13.97
N ASP A 106 -6.05 13.40 13.53
CA ASP A 106 -5.69 14.82 13.49
C ASP A 106 -6.22 15.49 12.21
N THR A 107 -7.51 15.75 12.14
CA THR A 107 -8.14 16.42 10.99
C THR A 107 -8.17 17.94 11.20
N PRO A 108 -7.72 18.79 10.26
CA PRO A 108 -7.35 18.50 8.86
C PRO A 108 -5.88 18.06 8.64
N GLY A 109 -5.06 18.06 9.68
CA GLY A 109 -3.63 17.74 9.63
C GLY A 109 -2.97 17.93 11.00
N PRO A 110 -1.79 17.34 11.27
CA PRO A 110 -1.01 17.75 12.42
C PRO A 110 -0.50 19.19 12.22
N ALA A 111 -0.11 19.86 13.31
CA ALA A 111 0.59 21.14 13.20
C ALA A 111 1.86 20.99 12.33
N ARG A 112 2.29 22.06 11.66
CA ARG A 112 3.47 22.02 10.79
C ARG A 112 4.70 21.52 11.56
N GLY A 113 5.29 20.42 11.10
CA GLY A 113 6.47 19.80 11.72
C GLY A 113 6.17 18.91 12.93
N ALA A 114 4.91 18.80 13.36
CA ALA A 114 4.51 17.78 14.31
C ALA A 114 4.43 16.40 13.61
N PRO A 115 4.66 15.30 14.35
CA PRO A 115 4.51 13.97 13.81
C PRO A 115 3.07 13.73 13.36
N ILE A 116 2.92 12.96 12.27
CA ILE A 116 1.67 12.29 11.95
C ILE A 116 1.54 11.11 12.90
N ALA A 117 0.50 11.11 13.74
CA ALA A 117 0.23 10.04 14.69
C ALA A 117 -0.88 9.12 14.20
N LEU A 118 -0.65 7.82 14.33
CA LEU A 118 -1.60 6.75 14.03
C LEU A 118 -1.71 5.87 15.27
N ASP A 119 -2.91 5.73 15.83
CA ASP A 119 -3.15 4.91 17.02
C ASP A 119 -4.11 3.76 16.69
N GLY A 120 -3.94 2.60 17.30
CA GLY A 120 -4.81 1.46 17.05
C GLY A 120 -4.39 0.18 17.76
N THR A 121 -4.66 -0.96 17.12
CA THR A 121 -4.42 -2.29 17.71
C THR A 121 -3.86 -3.29 16.69
N LEU A 122 -2.95 -4.14 17.16
CA LEU A 122 -2.47 -5.32 16.44
C LEU A 122 -3.05 -6.60 17.03
N ASP A 123 -3.37 -7.56 16.18
CA ASP A 123 -3.78 -8.92 16.51
C ASP A 123 -2.55 -9.82 16.66
N THR A 124 -2.01 -9.90 17.86
CA THR A 124 -0.78 -10.66 18.15
C THR A 124 -1.08 -12.04 18.75
N ALA A 125 -0.06 -12.91 18.84
CA ALA A 125 -0.17 -14.19 19.55
C ALA A 125 -0.53 -14.05 21.05
N LYS A 126 -0.30 -12.87 21.65
CA LYS A 126 -0.66 -12.54 23.04
C LYS A 126 -2.07 -11.92 23.15
N GLY A 127 -2.80 -11.81 22.04
CA GLY A 127 -4.08 -11.10 21.92
C GLY A 127 -3.92 -9.70 21.30
N LYS A 128 -4.99 -8.90 21.40
CA LYS A 128 -4.99 -7.52 20.89
C LYS A 128 -4.05 -6.65 21.73
N GLN A 129 -3.06 -6.03 21.07
CA GLN A 129 -2.11 -5.12 21.71
C GLN A 129 -2.27 -3.71 21.13
N ALA A 130 -2.23 -2.70 22.00
CA ALA A 130 -2.26 -1.31 21.55
C ALA A 130 -0.96 -0.93 20.84
N ILE A 131 -1.08 -0.18 19.74
CA ILE A 131 0.04 0.32 18.95
C ILE A 131 -0.15 1.81 18.66
N ARG A 132 0.96 2.54 18.69
CA ARG A 132 1.08 3.91 18.19
C ARG A 132 2.23 4.01 17.21
N VAL A 133 2.00 4.63 16.06
CA VAL A 133 3.00 4.92 15.05
C VAL A 133 3.09 6.42 14.85
N GLU A 134 4.30 6.97 14.95
CA GLU A 134 4.59 8.37 14.71
C GLU A 134 5.51 8.50 13.50
N ILE A 135 5.06 9.25 12.49
CA ILE A 135 5.81 9.50 11.25
C ILE A 135 6.19 10.98 11.21
N VAL A 136 7.48 11.26 11.03
CA VAL A 136 8.01 12.63 10.95
C VAL A 136 8.67 12.83 9.59
N THR A 137 8.30 13.92 8.91
CA THR A 137 8.97 14.39 7.69
C THR A 137 10.35 14.95 8.02
N ALA A 138 11.32 14.05 8.16
CA ALA A 138 12.71 14.35 8.42
C ALA A 138 13.59 13.28 7.77
N ALA A 139 14.70 13.71 7.14
CA ALA A 139 15.63 12.79 6.51
C ALA A 139 16.16 11.74 7.50
N CYS A 140 16.20 10.49 7.03
CA CYS A 140 16.69 9.32 7.75
C CYS A 140 17.61 8.55 6.82
N THR A 141 18.66 7.94 7.34
CA THR A 141 19.57 7.09 6.56
C THR A 141 19.55 5.72 7.19
N ASP A 142 19.25 4.70 6.39
CA ASP A 142 19.21 3.32 6.85
C ASP A 142 20.62 2.69 6.90
N ASP A 143 20.69 1.43 7.33
CA ASP A 143 21.95 0.70 7.45
C ASP A 143 22.59 0.36 6.09
N ALA A 144 21.86 0.56 4.99
CA ALA A 144 22.34 0.39 3.62
C ALA A 144 22.80 1.73 3.00
N ASP A 145 22.98 2.78 3.81
CA ASP A 145 23.32 4.14 3.40
C ASP A 145 22.28 4.78 2.45
N VAL A 146 21.04 4.29 2.45
CA VAL A 146 19.93 4.83 1.65
C VAL A 146 19.23 5.94 2.45
N VAL A 147 19.04 7.09 1.79
CA VAL A 147 18.33 8.22 2.39
C VAL A 147 16.83 8.09 2.14
N HIS A 148 16.07 8.08 3.23
CA HIS A 148 14.61 8.09 3.27
C HIS A 148 14.09 9.47 3.72
N PRO A 149 12.94 9.93 3.20
CA PRO A 149 12.36 11.23 3.53
C PRO A 149 11.62 11.26 4.87
N GLN A 150 11.33 10.10 5.49
CA GLN A 150 10.61 10.00 6.75
C GLN A 150 11.41 9.26 7.81
N ARG A 151 11.17 9.65 9.07
CA ARG A 151 11.48 8.86 10.27
C ARG A 151 10.20 8.27 10.82
N VAL A 152 10.30 7.08 11.39
CA VAL A 152 9.19 6.41 12.07
C VAL A 152 9.58 6.00 13.47
N LYS A 153 8.63 6.11 14.39
CA LYS A 153 8.70 5.55 15.73
C LYS A 153 7.45 4.72 16.00
N ILE A 154 7.64 3.53 16.55
CA ILE A 154 6.57 2.59 16.87
C ILE A 154 6.62 2.29 18.37
N ALA A 155 5.49 2.47 19.04
CA ALA A 155 5.28 2.02 20.41
C ALA A 155 4.21 0.92 20.40
N LEU A 156 4.62 -0.31 20.69
CA LEU A 156 3.74 -1.47 20.85
C LEU A 156 3.65 -1.83 22.33
N GLN A 157 2.44 -2.07 22.83
CA GLN A 157 2.21 -2.36 24.24
C GLN A 157 3.04 -3.56 24.72
N GLY A 158 3.88 -3.31 25.74
CA GLY A 158 4.71 -4.36 26.36
C GLY A 158 6.01 -4.66 25.61
N GLU A 159 6.30 -3.95 24.53
CA GLU A 159 7.56 -4.03 23.78
C GLU A 159 8.36 -2.72 23.93
N SER A 160 9.66 -2.77 23.66
CA SER A 160 10.48 -1.55 23.60
C SER A 160 10.10 -0.73 22.36
N ALA A 161 10.17 0.59 22.47
CA ALA A 161 9.90 1.46 21.33
C ALA A 161 10.92 1.20 20.21
N MET A 162 10.43 1.08 18.99
CA MET A 162 11.23 0.87 17.78
C MET A 162 11.32 2.18 17.01
N ALA A 163 12.46 2.43 16.35
CA ALA A 163 12.68 3.61 15.54
C ALA A 163 13.42 3.26 14.26
N GLY A 164 13.08 3.93 13.16
CA GLY A 164 13.67 3.63 11.87
C GLY A 164 13.36 4.69 10.81
N CYS A 165 13.63 4.33 9.57
CA CYS A 165 13.41 5.14 8.38
C CYS A 165 12.14 4.69 7.65
N GLY A 166 11.64 5.51 6.72
CA GLY A 166 10.54 5.06 5.88
C GLY A 166 10.17 6.02 4.76
N ASP A 167 9.26 5.54 3.92
CA ASP A 167 8.78 6.21 2.73
C ASP A 167 7.26 6.23 2.73
N LEU A 168 6.69 7.34 2.24
CA LEU A 168 5.31 7.30 1.79
C LEU A 168 5.26 6.44 0.53
N ALA A 169 4.57 5.32 0.62
CA ALA A 169 4.43 4.39 -0.50
C ALA A 169 3.33 4.90 -1.45
N VAL A 170 3.58 4.73 -2.74
CA VAL A 170 2.57 4.88 -3.79
C VAL A 170 2.34 3.49 -4.35
N TYR A 171 1.12 2.97 -4.20
CA TYR A 171 0.69 1.68 -4.77
C TYR A 171 -0.16 1.92 -6.01
#